data_AF-A0A7S1K8R5-F1
#
_entry.id   AF-A0A7S1K8R5-F1
#
_cell.length_a   1.000
_cell.length_b   1.000
_cell.length_c   1.000
_cell.angle_alpha   90.00
_cell.angle_beta   90.00
_cell.angle_gamma   90.00
#
_symmetry.space_group_name_H-M   'P 1'
#
loop_
_entity.id
_entity.type
_entity.pdbx_description
1 polymer ?
#
loop_
_entity_poly.entity_id
_entity_poly.type
_entity_poly.pdbx_seq_one_letter_code
_entity_poly.pdbx_strand_id
1 'polypeptide(L)'
;MEAYLFFLLPLSVSSAVGYSVGEEDLWPRWYDYQLLFRDSQDPSACSCPGAGGSCYGECGRKFDAAEVATVEAFQYGRFEACFFPNVRDNGTLATFFLYKNDSDKVSGATWQEIDFEIHGRGGHTHAPIQTNMITGSMGRRRNPEMFHAAPGYARDTDAQIEAIKKGFHHFAVEWTPEYVAWFFDEQRIRHEVRCGPKKKKKKKGCRPSLPQLNETMNVRMSVWPLSPAIPWAKDWAGILDEEHTKLPITVYYDYVKVYNYDSISKGFVLKWADDFTSFNTSRWEKSTHTWGGNYAHMRPDKAVIVRGHDSKSSYLSLSIAPAGEDITVPAPQQTGPGCVNSEIAHLSTDVYTGVCDGTKRVVWQQGVRYEGGYVAFVPIEVFADDDAVLQCAATCDEVPACRVFSVHNANTRTYCSGFIIPERQVKDETANGGVVCMDEEKDEDRL
;
A
#
# COMPACT_ATOMS: atom_id res chain seq x y z
N MET A 1 -60.32 41.26 -28.73
CA MET A 1 -59.33 40.99 -27.67
C MET A 1 -58.57 39.74 -28.07
N GLU A 2 -58.05 39.74 -29.30
CA GLU A 2 -56.65 39.98 -29.69
C GLU A 2 -55.67 38.90 -29.21
N ALA A 3 -55.44 37.98 -30.15
CA ALA A 3 -54.27 37.13 -30.29
C ALA A 3 -53.08 37.93 -30.86
N TYR A 4 -51.85 37.41 -30.77
CA TYR A 4 -51.04 37.02 -31.93
C TYR A 4 -49.59 36.63 -31.55
N LEU A 5 -49.14 35.55 -32.18
CA LEU A 5 -47.75 35.14 -32.40
C LEU A 5 -46.99 36.19 -33.24
N PHE A 6 -45.66 36.34 -33.05
CA PHE A 6 -44.74 36.73 -34.13
C PHE A 6 -43.33 36.15 -33.98
N PHE A 7 -42.75 35.77 -35.12
CA PHE A 7 -41.43 35.20 -35.38
C PHE A 7 -40.46 36.27 -35.98
N LEU A 8 -39.17 36.16 -35.63
CA LEU A 8 -37.89 36.42 -36.37
C LEU A 8 -37.32 37.84 -36.71
N LEU A 9 -36.11 38.07 -36.11
CA LEU A 9 -34.77 38.51 -36.64
C LEU A 9 -34.56 39.92 -37.28
N PRO A 10 -33.29 40.41 -37.45
CA PRO A 10 -32.04 40.30 -36.65
C PRO A 10 -31.36 41.68 -36.40
N LEU A 11 -30.36 41.79 -35.52
CA LEU A 11 -29.31 42.84 -35.57
C LEU A 11 -28.03 42.39 -34.83
N SER A 12 -26.90 42.82 -35.37
CA SER A 12 -25.57 42.21 -35.33
C SER A 12 -24.63 42.70 -34.22
N VAL A 13 -23.83 41.74 -33.70
CA VAL A 13 -22.38 41.76 -33.37
C VAL A 13 -21.85 42.79 -32.36
N SER A 14 -21.32 42.32 -31.22
CA SER A 14 -19.88 42.43 -30.93
C SER A 14 -19.42 41.54 -29.76
N SER A 15 -18.38 40.76 -30.05
CA SER A 15 -17.34 40.15 -29.19
C SER A 15 -17.58 39.96 -27.68
N ALA A 16 -17.56 38.69 -27.24
CA ALA A 16 -16.97 38.31 -25.96
C ALA A 16 -16.36 36.92 -26.05
N VAL A 17 -15.09 36.86 -25.65
CA VAL A 17 -14.15 35.75 -25.68
C VAL A 17 -14.70 34.53 -24.92
N GLY A 18 -14.68 33.37 -25.56
CA GLY A 18 -14.95 32.10 -24.92
C GLY A 18 -13.81 31.69 -23.99
N TYR A 19 -14.15 31.34 -22.76
CA TYR A 19 -13.31 30.52 -21.90
C TYR A 19 -14.02 29.19 -21.66
N SER A 20 -13.48 28.11 -22.23
CA SER A 20 -13.81 26.75 -21.81
C SER A 20 -13.23 26.53 -20.41
N VAL A 21 -14.09 26.38 -19.42
CA VAL A 21 -13.69 25.97 -18.07
C VAL A 21 -13.66 24.44 -18.09
N GLY A 22 -12.49 23.86 -17.85
CA GLY A 22 -12.30 22.42 -17.75
C GLY A 22 -12.92 21.85 -16.48
N GLU A 23 -13.48 20.65 -16.60
CA GLU A 23 -13.99 19.81 -15.51
C GLU A 23 -12.85 19.30 -14.60
N GLU A 24 -12.30 20.17 -13.77
CA GLU A 24 -11.53 19.79 -12.58
C GLU A 24 -11.96 20.74 -11.45
N ASP A 25 -12.97 20.36 -10.65
CA ASP A 25 -13.24 20.85 -9.27
C ASP A 25 -14.72 20.64 -8.88
N LEU A 26 -15.17 19.39 -8.72
CA LEU A 26 -16.52 19.10 -8.19
C LEU A 26 -16.50 18.06 -7.07
N TRP A 27 -15.77 18.32 -5.97
CA TRP A 27 -16.05 17.68 -4.66
C TRP A 27 -15.81 18.69 -3.52
N PRO A 28 -16.66 18.72 -2.47
CA PRO A 28 -16.70 19.81 -1.52
C PRO A 28 -15.46 19.80 -0.60
N ARG A 29 -14.95 21.01 -0.35
CA ARG A 29 -13.88 21.30 0.62
C ARG A 29 -14.22 20.66 1.97
N TRP A 30 -13.32 19.80 2.44
CA TRP A 30 -13.33 19.18 3.76
C TRP A 30 -13.41 20.26 4.85
N TYR A 31 -14.55 20.34 5.54
CA TYR A 31 -14.68 21.14 6.76
C TYR A 31 -13.89 20.50 7.89
N ASP A 32 -13.25 21.34 8.69
CA ASP A 32 -12.48 20.99 9.88
C ASP A 32 -13.48 20.55 10.98
N TYR A 33 -13.69 19.24 11.15
CA TYR A 33 -14.66 18.68 12.12
C TYR A 33 -14.10 18.64 13.56
N GLN A 34 -13.43 19.71 13.99
CA GLN A 34 -12.96 19.89 15.37
C GLN A 34 -14.11 20.10 16.38
N LEU A 35 -15.36 20.19 15.93
CA LEU A 35 -16.51 20.59 16.76
C LEU A 35 -17.17 19.48 17.58
N LEU A 36 -16.60 18.27 17.66
CA LEU A 36 -17.19 17.17 18.46
C LEU A 36 -16.56 16.94 19.83
N PHE A 37 -15.48 17.64 20.19
CA PHE A 37 -14.76 17.35 21.44
C PHE A 37 -14.51 18.63 22.25
N ARG A 38 -15.01 18.64 23.49
CA ARG A 38 -14.73 19.70 24.47
C ARG A 38 -13.49 19.30 25.26
N ASP A 39 -12.50 20.17 25.27
CA ASP A 39 -11.28 20.02 26.05
C ASP A 39 -11.66 19.91 27.54
N SER A 40 -11.36 18.77 28.16
CA SER A 40 -11.70 18.49 29.56
C SER A 40 -10.43 18.12 30.30
N GLN A 41 -10.27 18.66 31.52
CA GLN A 41 -9.05 18.49 32.34
C GLN A 41 -9.02 17.15 33.11
N ASP A 42 -9.92 16.22 32.78
CA ASP A 42 -9.93 14.86 33.34
C ASP A 42 -9.07 13.96 32.44
N PRO A 43 -8.01 13.32 32.95
CA PRO A 43 -7.13 12.45 32.14
C PRO A 43 -7.83 11.19 31.62
N SER A 44 -9.01 10.84 32.14
CA SER A 44 -9.88 9.79 31.57
C SER A 44 -10.78 10.32 30.45
N ALA A 45 -10.93 11.63 30.32
CA ALA A 45 -11.82 12.24 29.35
C ALA A 45 -11.11 12.51 28.02
N CYS A 46 -11.91 12.59 26.96
CA CYS A 46 -11.41 12.70 25.59
C CYS A 46 -10.53 13.95 25.39
N SER A 47 -9.31 13.74 24.91
CA SER A 47 -8.37 14.81 24.57
C SER A 47 -7.85 14.62 23.15
N CYS A 48 -7.94 15.66 22.33
CA CYS A 48 -7.46 15.67 20.96
C CYS A 48 -6.28 16.64 20.83
N PRO A 49 -5.05 16.21 21.18
CA PRO A 49 -3.90 17.10 21.23
C PRO A 49 -3.56 17.71 19.86
N GLY A 50 -2.97 18.91 19.91
CA GLY A 50 -2.43 19.59 18.74
C GLY A 50 -3.51 20.03 17.75
N ALA A 51 -3.41 19.60 16.49
CA ALA A 51 -4.35 19.97 15.42
C ALA A 51 -5.68 19.19 15.45
N GLY A 52 -5.89 18.34 16.46
CA GLY A 52 -7.15 17.64 16.68
C GLY A 52 -7.39 16.44 15.75
N GLY A 53 -6.34 15.88 15.15
CA GLY A 53 -6.43 14.68 14.31
C GLY A 53 -6.75 13.43 15.12
N SER A 54 -5.85 13.03 16.00
CA SER A 54 -6.00 11.89 16.91
C SER A 54 -6.50 12.35 18.28
N CYS A 55 -7.45 11.61 18.84
CA CYS A 55 -8.00 11.82 20.17
C CYS A 55 -7.74 10.59 21.04
N TYR A 56 -7.44 10.82 22.31
CA TYR A 56 -7.08 9.83 23.33
C TYR A 56 -8.00 9.94 24.55
N GLY A 57 -8.04 8.90 25.37
CA GLY A 57 -8.94 8.81 26.52
C GLY A 57 -10.35 8.35 26.11
N GLU A 58 -11.32 8.46 27.02
CA GLU A 58 -12.67 7.99 26.75
C GLU A 58 -13.45 8.99 25.89
N CYS A 59 -13.49 8.75 24.58
CA CYS A 59 -14.15 9.59 23.57
C CYS A 59 -15.60 9.21 23.24
N GLY A 60 -16.24 8.38 24.08
CA GLY A 60 -17.68 8.06 23.97
C GLY A 60 -18.09 7.39 22.67
N ARG A 61 -17.19 6.60 22.07
CA ARG A 61 -17.46 5.85 20.84
C ARG A 61 -18.34 4.65 21.14
N LYS A 62 -19.25 4.31 20.21
CA LYS A 62 -20.18 3.18 20.36
C LYS A 62 -19.53 1.82 20.13
N PHE A 63 -18.41 1.81 19.42
CA PHE A 63 -17.69 0.61 19.02
C PHE A 63 -16.26 0.68 19.52
N ASP A 64 -15.68 -0.48 19.78
CA ASP A 64 -14.24 -0.66 19.89
C ASP A 64 -13.73 -1.33 18.61
N ALA A 65 -12.56 -0.89 18.17
CA ALA A 65 -11.88 -1.31 16.95
C ALA A 65 -10.39 -1.57 17.25
N ALA A 66 -9.60 -1.95 16.25
CA ALA A 66 -8.18 -2.14 16.46
C ALA A 66 -7.32 -1.56 15.34
N GLU A 67 -6.17 -1.03 15.75
CA GLU A 67 -5.07 -0.66 14.88
C GLU A 67 -3.76 -1.12 15.52
N VAL A 68 -2.87 -1.60 14.67
CA VAL A 68 -1.51 -1.99 15.02
C VAL A 68 -0.54 -1.25 14.10
N ALA A 69 0.53 -0.70 14.67
CA ALA A 69 1.55 0.04 13.95
C ALA A 69 2.95 -0.53 14.25
N THR A 70 3.87 -0.44 13.30
CA THR A 70 5.28 -0.75 13.59
C THR A 70 5.85 0.26 14.57
N VAL A 71 6.70 -0.18 15.49
CA VAL A 71 7.49 0.70 16.36
C VAL A 71 8.54 1.45 15.53
N GLU A 72 9.19 0.76 14.59
CA GLU A 72 10.12 1.35 13.63
C GLU A 72 9.36 2.10 12.52
N ALA A 73 9.93 3.24 12.09
CA ALA A 73 9.49 3.96 10.90
C ALA A 73 10.53 3.80 9.78
N PHE A 74 10.07 3.66 8.54
CA PHE A 74 10.89 3.33 7.38
C PHE A 74 10.94 4.50 6.41
N GLN A 75 12.09 4.75 5.79
CA GLN A 75 12.21 5.68 4.68
C GLN A 75 12.37 4.87 3.39
N TYR A 76 11.32 4.85 2.56
CA TYR A 76 11.21 4.00 1.37
C TYR A 76 11.22 2.50 1.69
N GLY A 77 10.80 1.69 0.73
CA GLY A 77 10.77 0.23 0.87
C GLY A 77 9.65 -0.42 0.07
N ARG A 78 9.60 -1.75 0.18
CA ARG A 78 8.43 -2.54 -0.21
C ARG A 78 7.82 -3.13 1.06
N PHE A 79 6.50 -3.09 1.15
CA PHE A 79 5.74 -3.50 2.32
C PHE A 79 4.64 -4.42 1.85
N GLU A 80 4.62 -5.64 2.37
CA GLU A 80 3.69 -6.68 1.95
C GLU A 80 2.89 -7.19 3.14
N ALA A 81 1.63 -7.51 2.89
CA ALA A 81 0.77 -8.19 3.84
C ALA A 81 -0.01 -9.30 3.15
N CYS A 82 -0.03 -10.49 3.75
CA CYS A 82 -1.05 -11.47 3.45
C CYS A 82 -2.26 -11.20 4.34
N PHE A 83 -3.32 -10.72 3.74
CA PHE A 83 -4.41 -10.06 4.45
C PHE A 83 -5.76 -10.61 3.98
N PHE A 84 -6.60 -11.00 4.93
CA PHE A 84 -8.00 -11.36 4.72
C PHE A 84 -8.88 -10.21 5.25
N PRO A 85 -9.41 -9.34 4.36
CA PRO A 85 -10.14 -8.14 4.76
C PRO A 85 -11.44 -8.40 5.49
N ASN A 86 -12.17 -9.47 5.16
CA ASN A 86 -13.45 -9.92 5.77
C ASN A 86 -14.49 -8.83 6.16
N VAL A 87 -14.40 -7.62 5.61
CA VAL A 87 -15.35 -6.52 5.79
C VAL A 87 -16.41 -6.61 4.70
N ARG A 88 -17.68 -6.84 5.04
CA ARG A 88 -18.78 -7.02 4.05
C ARG A 88 -19.95 -6.08 4.26
N ASP A 89 -19.91 -5.30 5.32
CA ASP A 89 -20.99 -4.43 5.75
C ASP A 89 -20.72 -2.98 5.36
N ASN A 90 -21.79 -2.22 5.23
CA ASN A 90 -21.72 -0.81 4.87
C ASN A 90 -21.00 -0.01 5.96
N GLY A 91 -20.23 1.01 5.60
CA GLY A 91 -19.52 1.86 6.55
C GLY A 91 -18.39 1.16 7.32
N THR A 92 -17.86 0.04 6.84
CA THR A 92 -16.68 -0.62 7.43
C THR A 92 -15.48 -0.53 6.50
N LEU A 93 -14.29 -0.33 7.08
CA LEU A 93 -13.03 -0.30 6.36
C LEU A 93 -12.02 -1.23 7.04
N ALA A 94 -11.20 -1.86 6.22
CA ALA A 94 -10.00 -2.58 6.67
C ALA A 94 -8.80 -2.12 5.84
N THR A 95 -7.64 -1.91 6.47
CA THR A 95 -6.58 -1.09 5.91
C THR A 95 -5.20 -1.75 6.01
N PHE A 96 -4.32 -1.41 5.08
CA PHE A 96 -2.89 -1.63 5.15
C PHE A 96 -2.22 -0.39 4.57
N PHE A 97 -1.50 0.37 5.39
CA PHE A 97 -1.07 1.72 5.01
C PHE A 97 0.27 2.10 5.63
N LEU A 98 0.91 3.10 5.02
CA LEU A 98 2.10 3.75 5.54
C LEU A 98 1.71 5.12 6.05
N TYR A 99 2.14 5.48 7.26
CA TYR A 99 1.78 6.74 7.88
C TYR A 99 2.97 7.40 8.56
N LYS A 100 3.23 8.68 8.24
CA LYS A 100 4.16 9.50 9.02
C LYS A 100 3.47 9.89 10.31
N ASN A 101 3.97 9.36 11.43
CA ASN A 101 3.50 9.69 12.77
C ASN A 101 3.34 11.20 12.95
N ASP A 102 2.23 11.57 13.60
CA ASP A 102 1.86 12.93 13.97
C ASP A 102 1.58 13.89 12.80
N SER A 103 1.38 13.37 11.57
CA SER A 103 0.87 14.14 10.42
C SER A 103 -0.47 14.83 10.74
N ASP A 104 -1.25 14.26 11.66
CA ASP A 104 -2.56 14.71 12.09
C ASP A 104 -2.55 15.47 13.43
N LYS A 105 -1.45 15.41 14.18
CA LYS A 105 -1.31 15.97 15.53
C LYS A 105 -0.53 17.28 15.54
N VAL A 106 0.54 17.40 14.75
CA VAL A 106 1.40 18.58 14.81
C VAL A 106 0.92 19.65 13.83
N SER A 107 0.53 20.82 14.36
CA SER A 107 0.13 21.96 13.53
C SER A 107 1.26 22.37 12.59
N GLY A 108 0.94 22.51 11.30
CA GLY A 108 1.91 22.84 10.25
C GLY A 108 2.77 21.66 9.77
N ALA A 109 2.63 20.47 10.35
CA ALA A 109 3.31 19.28 9.83
C ALA A 109 2.81 18.94 8.42
N THR A 110 3.75 18.48 7.60
CA THR A 110 3.46 17.85 6.32
C THR A 110 2.81 16.50 6.56
N TRP A 111 1.66 16.28 5.93
CA TRP A 111 1.01 14.98 5.90
C TRP A 111 1.71 14.09 4.89
N GLN A 112 2.04 12.86 5.29
CA GLN A 112 2.56 11.83 4.40
C GLN A 112 1.93 10.49 4.77
N GLU A 113 1.15 9.95 3.84
CA GLU A 113 0.46 8.67 4.02
C GLU A 113 0.20 8.01 2.66
N ILE A 114 0.28 6.68 2.63
CA ILE A 114 0.04 5.84 1.46
C ILE A 114 -0.90 4.72 1.86
N ASP A 115 -2.09 4.71 1.25
CA ASP A 115 -3.21 3.88 1.70
C ASP A 115 -3.50 2.73 0.76
N PHE A 116 -3.86 1.60 1.37
CA PHE A 116 -4.57 0.48 0.77
C PHE A 116 -5.78 0.18 1.66
N GLU A 117 -6.97 0.57 1.22
CA GLU A 117 -8.19 0.50 2.02
C GLU A 117 -9.24 -0.35 1.31
N ILE A 118 -9.82 -1.32 2.03
CA ILE A 118 -10.86 -2.20 1.52
C ILE A 118 -12.18 -1.78 2.15
N HIS A 119 -13.08 -1.30 1.31
CA HIS A 119 -14.42 -0.90 1.76
C HIS A 119 -15.32 -2.12 1.89
N GLY A 120 -16.03 -2.24 3.00
CA GLY A 120 -17.00 -3.31 3.22
C GLY A 120 -18.16 -3.23 2.23
N ARG A 121 -18.81 -2.07 2.11
CA ARG A 121 -19.69 -1.69 0.98
C ARG A 121 -19.51 -0.20 0.65
N GLY A 122 -20.58 0.60 0.64
CA GLY A 122 -20.53 2.03 0.35
C GLY A 122 -20.74 2.40 -1.12
N GLY A 123 -20.18 3.54 -1.53
CA GLY A 123 -20.33 4.10 -2.87
C GLY A 123 -19.58 3.33 -3.97
N HIS A 124 -18.62 2.48 -3.59
CA HIS A 124 -17.68 1.84 -4.51
C HIS A 124 -17.73 0.31 -4.50
N THR A 125 -18.92 -0.31 -4.36
CA THR A 125 -19.05 -1.77 -4.25
C THR A 125 -18.52 -2.56 -5.45
N HIS A 126 -18.51 -1.96 -6.65
CA HIS A 126 -18.00 -2.51 -7.90
C HIS A 126 -16.46 -2.39 -8.05
N ALA A 127 -15.82 -1.66 -7.14
CA ALA A 127 -14.38 -1.40 -7.10
C ALA A 127 -13.95 -1.08 -5.65
N PRO A 128 -14.08 -2.04 -4.72
CA PRO A 128 -14.01 -1.75 -3.28
C PRO A 128 -12.58 -1.56 -2.76
N ILE A 129 -11.57 -1.72 -3.61
CA ILE A 129 -10.17 -1.47 -3.28
C ILE A 129 -9.86 0.01 -3.52
N GLN A 130 -9.74 0.79 -2.45
CA GLN A 130 -9.24 2.15 -2.51
C GLN A 130 -7.71 2.17 -2.34
N THR A 131 -7.06 2.98 -3.17
CA THR A 131 -5.66 3.36 -3.00
C THR A 131 -5.59 4.87 -2.89
N ASN A 132 -4.68 5.38 -2.05
CA ASN A 132 -4.56 6.83 -1.87
C ASN A 132 -3.13 7.23 -1.48
N MET A 133 -2.82 8.50 -1.72
CA MET A 133 -1.55 9.10 -1.33
C MET A 133 -1.82 10.49 -0.75
N ILE A 134 -1.90 10.57 0.57
CA ILE A 134 -2.27 11.79 1.26
C ILE A 134 -1.02 12.66 1.48
N THR A 135 -1.07 13.86 0.94
CA THR A 135 -0.01 14.87 1.06
C THR A 135 -0.59 16.24 1.45
N GLY A 136 0.27 17.23 1.69
CA GLY A 136 -0.16 18.57 2.12
C GLY A 136 -0.03 18.73 3.63
N SER A 137 -1.06 19.26 4.29
CA SER A 137 -1.09 19.45 5.75
C SER A 137 -2.51 19.24 6.28
N MET A 138 -2.66 19.17 7.60
CA MET A 138 -3.97 19.18 8.24
C MET A 138 -4.84 20.35 7.72
N GLY A 139 -6.12 20.07 7.43
CA GLY A 139 -7.07 21.02 6.81
C GLY A 139 -6.83 21.38 5.33
N ARG A 140 -5.70 20.98 4.73
CA ARG A 140 -5.36 21.23 3.32
C ARG A 140 -4.73 20.00 2.66
N ARG A 141 -5.27 18.83 2.98
CA ARG A 141 -4.83 17.55 2.44
C ARG A 141 -5.13 17.46 0.94
N ARG A 142 -4.29 16.71 0.23
CA ARG A 142 -4.51 16.29 -1.16
C ARG A 142 -4.62 14.79 -1.18
N ASN A 143 -5.77 14.30 -1.63
CA ASN A 143 -6.16 12.89 -1.57
C ASN A 143 -6.52 12.42 -2.99
N PRO A 144 -5.54 12.03 -3.82
CA PRO A 144 -5.81 11.49 -5.15
C PRO A 144 -6.32 10.04 -5.04
N GLU A 145 -7.53 9.87 -4.53
CA GLU A 145 -8.18 8.56 -4.35
C GLU A 145 -8.39 7.86 -5.70
N MET A 146 -8.17 6.55 -5.73
CA MET A 146 -8.51 5.69 -6.88
C MET A 146 -9.10 4.38 -6.39
N PHE A 147 -10.16 3.94 -7.06
CA PHE A 147 -10.91 2.73 -6.75
C PHE A 147 -10.69 1.65 -7.80
N HIS A 148 -10.43 0.43 -7.35
CA HIS A 148 -10.06 -0.70 -8.19
C HIS A 148 -10.96 -1.90 -7.91
N ALA A 149 -11.30 -2.62 -8.97
CA ALA A 149 -11.89 -3.95 -8.86
C ALA A 149 -10.77 -4.99 -8.77
N ALA A 150 -11.03 -6.15 -8.16
CA ALA A 150 -10.13 -7.29 -8.23
C ALA A 150 -9.88 -7.66 -9.70
N PRO A 151 -8.62 -7.72 -10.14
CA PRO A 151 -8.28 -8.08 -11.52
C PRO A 151 -8.79 -9.48 -11.88
N GLY A 152 -9.36 -9.62 -13.08
CA GLY A 152 -9.89 -10.90 -13.56
C GLY A 152 -11.31 -11.25 -13.08
N TYR A 153 -11.91 -10.43 -12.21
CA TYR A 153 -13.28 -10.65 -11.72
C TYR A 153 -14.29 -9.65 -12.31
N ALA A 154 -15.57 -10.05 -12.34
CA ALA A 154 -16.65 -9.17 -12.78
C ALA A 154 -16.82 -7.96 -11.85
N ARG A 155 -17.22 -6.81 -12.40
CA ARG A 155 -17.34 -5.53 -11.67
C ARG A 155 -18.74 -5.31 -11.09
N ASP A 156 -19.43 -6.37 -10.71
CA ASP A 156 -20.65 -6.29 -9.91
C ASP A 156 -20.33 -6.51 -8.42
N THR A 157 -21.27 -6.14 -7.56
CA THR A 157 -21.05 -6.11 -6.11
C THR A 157 -20.77 -7.49 -5.54
N ASP A 158 -21.52 -8.51 -5.97
CA ASP A 158 -21.42 -9.84 -5.39
C ASP A 158 -20.12 -10.51 -5.84
N ALA A 159 -19.77 -10.41 -7.12
CA ALA A 159 -18.50 -10.90 -7.63
C ALA A 159 -17.29 -10.27 -6.91
N GLN A 160 -17.31 -8.95 -6.65
CA GLN A 160 -16.24 -8.29 -5.91
C GLN A 160 -16.20 -8.68 -4.43
N ILE A 161 -17.34 -9.00 -3.81
CA ILE A 161 -17.37 -9.53 -2.45
C ILE A 161 -16.77 -10.93 -2.38
N GLU A 162 -17.16 -11.81 -3.30
CA GLU A 162 -16.58 -13.15 -3.41
C GLU A 162 -15.07 -13.09 -3.64
N ALA A 163 -14.62 -12.19 -4.51
CA ALA A 163 -13.24 -12.10 -4.94
C ALA A 163 -12.27 -11.51 -3.90
N ILE A 164 -12.73 -10.65 -2.98
CA ILE A 164 -11.83 -9.86 -2.10
C ILE A 164 -12.06 -10.16 -0.62
N LYS A 165 -13.29 -10.53 -0.25
CA LYS A 165 -13.74 -10.55 1.15
C LYS A 165 -14.02 -11.95 1.66
N LYS A 166 -13.52 -13.01 1.02
CA LYS A 166 -13.72 -14.42 1.44
C LYS A 166 -12.45 -15.22 1.65
N GLY A 167 -11.28 -14.61 1.46
CA GLY A 167 -10.00 -15.26 1.68
C GLY A 167 -8.87 -14.27 1.85
N PHE A 168 -7.68 -14.82 2.04
CA PHE A 168 -6.44 -14.06 2.08
C PHE A 168 -5.99 -13.66 0.68
N HIS A 169 -5.45 -12.45 0.58
CA HIS A 169 -4.87 -11.88 -0.63
C HIS A 169 -3.52 -11.27 -0.32
N HIS A 170 -2.66 -11.22 -1.34
CA HIS A 170 -1.38 -10.53 -1.25
C HIS A 170 -1.55 -9.05 -1.58
N PHE A 171 -1.19 -8.20 -0.63
CA PHE A 171 -1.17 -6.76 -0.80
C PHE A 171 0.28 -6.28 -0.73
N ALA A 172 0.71 -5.45 -1.68
CA ALA A 172 1.99 -4.80 -1.58
C ALA A 172 1.95 -3.33 -1.96
N VAL A 173 2.74 -2.55 -1.24
CA VAL A 173 3.08 -1.15 -1.55
C VAL A 173 4.58 -1.07 -1.77
N GLU A 174 4.97 -0.54 -2.93
CA GLU A 174 6.33 -0.08 -3.17
C GLU A 174 6.37 1.43 -3.06
N TRP A 175 7.27 1.96 -2.25
CA TRP A 175 7.48 3.39 -2.08
C TRP A 175 8.96 3.70 -2.25
N THR A 176 9.28 4.49 -3.27
CA THR A 176 10.63 4.92 -3.60
C THR A 176 10.67 6.43 -3.85
N PRO A 177 11.86 7.05 -3.97
CA PRO A 177 11.96 8.45 -4.36
C PRO A 177 11.36 8.77 -5.74
N GLU A 178 11.21 7.75 -6.61
CA GLU A 178 10.85 7.94 -8.01
C GLU A 178 9.43 7.47 -8.35
N TYR A 179 8.86 6.57 -7.55
CA TYR A 179 7.50 6.08 -7.76
C TYR A 179 6.86 5.52 -6.47
N VAL A 180 5.53 5.41 -6.51
CA VAL A 180 4.72 4.59 -5.59
C VAL A 180 3.89 3.61 -6.43
N ALA A 181 3.85 2.34 -6.04
CA ALA A 181 3.10 1.29 -6.72
C ALA A 181 2.29 0.45 -5.73
N TRP A 182 1.11 0.00 -6.15
CA TRP A 182 0.23 -0.87 -5.39
C TRP A 182 -0.03 -2.15 -6.18
N PHE A 183 0.03 -3.28 -5.48
CA PHE A 183 -0.18 -4.60 -6.03
C PHE A 183 -1.26 -5.32 -5.23
N PHE A 184 -2.15 -6.02 -5.95
CA PHE A 184 -3.16 -6.91 -5.41
C PHE A 184 -2.99 -8.26 -6.10
N ASP A 185 -2.71 -9.31 -5.34
CA ASP A 185 -2.38 -10.65 -5.83
C ASP A 185 -1.29 -10.62 -6.91
N GLU A 186 -0.17 -9.96 -6.58
CA GLU A 186 1.00 -9.70 -7.45
C GLU A 186 0.71 -8.87 -8.72
N GLN A 187 -0.55 -8.50 -8.98
CA GLN A 187 -0.88 -7.64 -10.11
C GLN A 187 -0.80 -6.17 -9.72
N ARG A 188 0.01 -5.40 -10.45
CA ARG A 188 0.12 -3.96 -10.24
C ARG A 188 -1.15 -3.23 -10.68
N ILE A 189 -1.94 -2.76 -9.72
CA ILE A 189 -3.21 -2.05 -9.97
C ILE A 189 -3.03 -0.53 -10.08
N ARG A 190 -1.97 0.03 -9.49
CA ARG A 190 -1.66 1.46 -9.56
C ARG A 190 -0.16 1.69 -9.56
N HIS A 191 0.28 2.64 -10.37
CA HIS A 191 1.68 3.06 -10.47
C HIS A 191 1.77 4.56 -10.72
N GLU A 192 2.39 5.27 -9.80
CA GLU A 192 2.51 6.71 -9.81
C GLU A 192 3.98 7.10 -9.82
N VAL A 193 4.40 7.85 -10.83
CA VAL A 193 5.80 8.23 -11.01
C VAL A 193 6.03 9.68 -10.68
N ARG A 194 7.24 10.02 -10.26
CA ARG A 194 7.67 11.40 -10.09
C ARG A 194 7.51 12.18 -11.39
N CYS A 195 6.89 13.36 -11.32
CA CYS A 195 6.85 14.25 -12.48
C CYS A 195 8.24 14.82 -12.77
N GLY A 196 8.62 14.80 -14.06
CA GLY A 196 9.84 15.44 -14.53
C GLY A 196 9.78 16.98 -14.46
N PRO A 197 10.87 17.67 -14.83
CA PRO A 197 10.92 19.13 -14.82
C PRO A 197 9.79 19.75 -15.66
N LYS A 198 9.20 20.85 -15.17
CA LYS A 198 7.99 21.54 -15.71
C LYS A 198 8.00 21.86 -17.22
N LYS A 199 9.16 21.77 -17.90
CA LYS A 199 9.34 22.06 -19.33
C LYS A 199 9.20 20.85 -20.28
N LYS A 200 9.01 19.63 -19.76
CA LYS A 200 8.79 18.41 -20.58
C LYS A 200 7.32 17.98 -20.50
N LYS A 201 6.79 17.40 -21.59
CA LYS A 201 5.42 16.84 -21.65
C LYS A 201 5.15 16.01 -20.39
N LYS A 202 4.02 16.26 -19.70
CA LYS A 202 3.62 15.50 -18.51
C LYS A 202 3.59 14.00 -18.88
N LYS A 203 4.41 13.18 -18.21
CA LYS A 203 4.32 11.72 -18.36
C LYS A 203 2.94 11.29 -17.84
N LYS A 204 2.24 10.43 -18.58
CA LYS A 204 0.98 9.80 -18.11
C LYS A 204 1.27 9.07 -16.79
N GLY A 205 0.42 9.26 -15.78
CA GLY A 205 0.62 8.68 -14.45
C GLY A 205 1.65 9.40 -13.57
N CYS A 206 2.17 10.57 -13.97
CA CYS A 206 3.06 11.32 -13.08
C CYS A 206 2.28 12.08 -11.98
N ARG A 207 2.85 12.15 -10.78
CA ARG A 207 2.28 12.85 -9.63
C ARG A 207 3.21 13.95 -9.10
N PRO A 208 2.76 15.22 -9.09
CA PRO A 208 3.53 16.32 -8.52
C PRO A 208 3.67 16.26 -7.00
N SER A 209 2.80 15.54 -6.30
CA SER A 209 2.83 15.38 -4.84
C SER A 209 3.83 14.32 -4.36
N LEU A 210 4.23 13.37 -5.22
CA LEU A 210 5.11 12.26 -4.83
C LEU A 210 6.41 12.71 -4.14
N PRO A 211 7.13 13.76 -4.60
CA PRO A 211 8.34 14.22 -3.91
C PRO A 211 8.13 14.72 -2.47
N GLN A 212 6.88 14.92 -2.03
CA GLN A 212 6.54 15.27 -0.65
C GLN A 212 6.58 14.04 0.27
N LEU A 213 6.50 12.82 -0.27
CA LEU A 213 6.66 11.56 0.48
C LEU A 213 8.15 11.24 0.66
N ASN A 214 8.79 11.92 1.60
CA ASN A 214 10.24 11.88 1.80
C ASN A 214 10.67 11.72 3.26
N GLU A 215 9.74 11.65 4.21
CA GLU A 215 10.02 11.38 5.62
C GLU A 215 9.66 9.95 5.98
N THR A 216 10.16 9.46 7.11
CA THR A 216 9.90 8.08 7.55
C THR A 216 8.43 7.85 7.89
N MET A 217 7.90 6.69 7.53
CA MET A 217 6.52 6.26 7.81
C MET A 217 6.49 4.90 8.51
N ASN A 218 5.56 4.73 9.44
CA ASN A 218 5.28 3.44 10.08
C ASN A 218 4.33 2.63 9.20
N VAL A 219 4.48 1.30 9.21
CA VAL A 219 3.50 0.39 8.61
C VAL A 219 2.36 0.22 9.59
N ARG A 220 1.12 0.36 9.12
CA ARG A 220 -0.08 0.28 9.94
C ARG A 220 -1.14 -0.62 9.32
N MET A 221 -1.90 -1.26 10.20
CA MET A 221 -3.01 -2.14 9.87
C MET A 221 -4.16 -1.77 10.80
N SER A 222 -5.35 -1.52 10.24
CA SER A 222 -6.51 -1.19 11.05
C SER A 222 -7.80 -1.73 10.46
N VAL A 223 -8.81 -1.88 11.32
CA VAL A 223 -10.19 -2.08 10.92
C VAL A 223 -11.05 -1.10 11.71
N TRP A 224 -11.98 -0.40 11.06
CA TRP A 224 -12.82 0.57 11.75
C TRP A 224 -14.13 0.87 11.02
N PRO A 225 -15.20 1.21 11.77
CA PRO A 225 -16.43 1.72 11.20
C PRO A 225 -16.37 3.23 10.98
N LEU A 226 -16.84 3.69 9.82
CA LEU A 226 -17.02 5.11 9.51
C LEU A 226 -18.21 5.70 10.28
N SER A 227 -18.01 6.89 10.83
CA SER A 227 -19.05 7.60 11.57
C SER A 227 -20.22 8.00 10.66
N PRO A 228 -21.48 7.67 11.03
CA PRO A 228 -22.66 8.08 10.28
C PRO A 228 -22.88 9.61 10.30
N ALA A 229 -22.21 10.33 11.21
CA ALA A 229 -22.27 11.79 11.29
C ALA A 229 -21.51 12.49 10.15
N ILE A 230 -20.74 11.74 9.36
CA ILE A 230 -19.95 12.26 8.25
C ILE A 230 -20.84 12.45 7.01
N PRO A 231 -21.01 13.68 6.47
CA PRO A 231 -21.98 13.94 5.40
C PRO A 231 -21.73 13.18 4.09
N TRP A 232 -20.46 12.90 3.79
CA TRP A 232 -20.03 12.19 2.58
C TRP A 232 -19.86 10.67 2.81
N ALA A 233 -20.22 10.16 4.00
CA ALA A 233 -20.05 8.75 4.34
C ALA A 233 -20.72 7.82 3.32
N LYS A 234 -21.95 8.16 2.91
CA LYS A 234 -22.73 7.37 1.95
C LYS A 234 -22.01 7.16 0.62
N ASP A 235 -21.29 8.19 0.16
CA ASP A 235 -20.63 8.18 -1.15
C ASP A 235 -19.22 7.56 -1.10
N TRP A 236 -18.69 7.29 0.10
CA TRP A 236 -17.38 6.69 0.33
C TRP A 236 -17.49 5.22 0.77
N ALA A 237 -17.15 4.90 2.03
CA ALA A 237 -17.26 3.55 2.59
C ALA A 237 -18.68 3.16 3.02
N GLY A 238 -19.60 4.13 3.03
CA GLY A 238 -21.01 3.95 3.37
C GLY A 238 -21.35 4.26 4.83
N ILE A 239 -22.61 4.02 5.18
CA ILE A 239 -23.13 4.26 6.54
C ILE A 239 -23.34 2.91 7.21
N LEU A 240 -22.76 2.73 8.40
CA LEU A 240 -22.92 1.51 9.19
C LEU A 240 -24.38 1.36 9.64
N ASP A 241 -24.98 0.21 9.32
CA ASP A 241 -26.29 -0.18 9.83
C ASP A 241 -26.11 -0.85 11.20
N GLU A 242 -26.18 -0.04 12.27
CA GLU A 242 -25.94 -0.52 13.64
C GLU A 242 -26.87 -1.66 14.05
N GLU A 243 -28.08 -1.73 13.50
CA GLU A 243 -29.09 -2.72 13.90
C GLU A 243 -28.90 -4.08 13.21
N HIS A 244 -28.45 -4.07 11.95
CA HIS A 244 -28.38 -5.29 11.13
C HIS A 244 -26.95 -5.79 10.90
N THR A 245 -25.93 -4.98 11.19
CA THR A 245 -24.53 -5.41 11.07
C THR A 245 -24.23 -6.50 12.09
N LYS A 246 -23.75 -7.65 11.62
CA LYS A 246 -23.39 -8.78 12.48
C LYS A 246 -21.98 -8.55 13.05
N LEU A 247 -21.93 -8.10 14.29
CA LEU A 247 -20.69 -7.96 15.05
C LEU A 247 -20.37 -9.25 15.84
N PRO A 248 -19.08 -9.52 16.13
CA PRO A 248 -17.91 -8.76 15.71
C PRO A 248 -17.56 -8.94 14.23
N ILE A 249 -16.97 -7.90 13.63
CA ILE A 249 -16.31 -8.00 12.31
C ILE A 249 -14.82 -8.13 12.56
N THR A 250 -14.22 -9.22 12.11
CA THR A 250 -12.79 -9.49 12.30
C THR A 250 -12.08 -9.65 10.97
N VAL A 251 -10.91 -9.03 10.85
CA VAL A 251 -9.98 -9.16 9.72
C VAL A 251 -8.71 -9.86 10.19
N TYR A 252 -7.98 -10.50 9.28
CA TYR A 252 -6.83 -11.33 9.64
C TYR A 252 -5.62 -11.01 8.77
N TYR A 253 -4.43 -11.01 9.38
CA TYR A 253 -3.14 -10.91 8.71
C TYR A 253 -2.35 -12.16 9.05
N ASP A 254 -1.93 -12.89 8.02
CA ASP A 254 -1.12 -14.11 8.14
C ASP A 254 0.35 -13.77 8.30
N TYR A 255 0.85 -12.86 7.46
CA TYR A 255 2.18 -12.31 7.61
C TYR A 255 2.27 -10.85 7.16
N VAL A 256 3.34 -10.18 7.62
CA VAL A 256 3.86 -8.94 7.04
C VAL A 256 5.32 -9.11 6.68
N LYS A 257 5.72 -8.65 5.49
CA LYS A 257 7.13 -8.57 5.06
C LYS A 257 7.50 -7.12 4.79
N VAL A 258 8.67 -6.71 5.27
CA VAL A 258 9.23 -5.38 5.04
C VAL A 258 10.58 -5.53 4.35
N TYR A 259 10.78 -4.75 3.29
CA TYR A 259 11.99 -4.74 2.50
C TYR A 259 12.58 -3.33 2.47
N ASN A 260 13.88 -3.23 2.70
CA ASN A 260 14.62 -1.97 2.53
C ASN A 260 14.76 -1.66 1.04
N TYR A 261 14.54 -0.40 0.66
CA TYR A 261 14.89 0.08 -0.66
C TYR A 261 16.40 0.32 -0.76
N ASP A 262 17.04 -0.32 -1.74
CA ASP A 262 18.45 -0.09 -2.04
C ASP A 262 18.61 0.90 -3.20
N SER A 263 19.30 2.00 -2.93
CA SER A 263 19.41 3.11 -3.89
C SER A 263 20.34 2.83 -5.08
N ILE A 264 21.20 1.80 -4.97
CA ILE A 264 22.21 1.42 -5.96
C ILE A 264 21.61 0.48 -7.01
N SER A 265 21.03 -0.64 -6.59
CA SER A 265 20.28 -1.60 -7.40
C SER A 265 18.89 -1.10 -7.79
N LYS A 266 18.38 -0.08 -7.10
CA LYS A 266 16.97 0.39 -7.17
C LYS A 266 15.95 -0.67 -6.76
N GLY A 267 16.37 -1.78 -6.18
CA GLY A 267 15.51 -2.88 -5.78
C GLY A 267 15.26 -2.93 -4.27
N PHE A 268 14.71 -4.06 -3.83
CA PHE A 268 14.24 -4.28 -2.47
C PHE A 268 14.94 -5.49 -1.86
N VAL A 269 15.48 -5.31 -0.65
CA VAL A 269 16.16 -6.36 0.12
C VAL A 269 15.31 -6.68 1.35
N LEU A 270 14.96 -7.95 1.56
CA LEU A 270 14.15 -8.36 2.72
C LEU A 270 14.84 -7.91 4.01
N LYS A 271 14.13 -7.12 4.82
CA LYS A 271 14.59 -6.67 6.14
C LYS A 271 14.13 -7.65 7.21
N TRP A 272 12.84 -7.97 7.20
CA TRP A 272 12.25 -8.97 8.10
C TRP A 272 10.87 -9.41 7.61
N ALA A 273 10.44 -10.58 8.10
CA ALA A 273 9.07 -11.08 8.01
C ALA A 273 8.52 -11.31 9.43
N ASP A 274 7.21 -11.18 9.61
CA ASP A 274 6.48 -11.55 10.83
C ASP A 274 5.27 -12.40 10.45
N ASP A 275 5.28 -13.68 10.84
CA ASP A 275 4.19 -14.65 10.60
C ASP A 275 3.21 -14.72 11.79
N PHE A 276 3.27 -13.72 12.69
CA PHE A 276 2.35 -13.52 13.81
C PHE A 276 2.15 -14.75 14.73
N THR A 277 3.21 -15.55 14.91
CA THR A 277 3.23 -16.66 15.90
C THR A 277 3.03 -16.20 17.34
N SER A 278 3.33 -14.93 17.61
CA SER A 278 3.05 -14.19 18.83
C SER A 278 3.02 -12.68 18.54
N PHE A 279 2.49 -11.87 19.47
CA PHE A 279 2.51 -10.42 19.31
C PHE A 279 3.87 -9.86 19.75
N ASN A 280 4.74 -9.53 18.79
CA ASN A 280 6.08 -9.01 19.05
C ASN A 280 6.04 -7.51 19.38
N THR A 281 6.10 -7.17 20.67
CA THR A 281 6.05 -5.78 21.16
C THR A 281 7.30 -4.96 20.85
N SER A 282 8.41 -5.59 20.47
CA SER A 282 9.58 -4.86 19.95
C SER A 282 9.40 -4.42 18.50
N ARG A 283 8.41 -4.98 17.80
CA ARG A 283 8.11 -4.68 16.40
C ARG A 283 6.82 -3.90 16.23
N TRP A 284 5.81 -4.21 17.05
CA TRP A 284 4.45 -3.69 16.91
C TRP A 284 3.96 -3.03 18.19
N GLU A 285 3.24 -1.93 18.02
CA GLU A 285 2.46 -1.27 19.05
C GLU A 285 0.96 -1.33 18.71
N LYS A 286 0.12 -1.36 19.75
CA LYS A 286 -1.34 -1.34 19.62
C LYS A 286 -1.86 0.05 19.91
N SER A 287 -2.71 0.56 19.04
CA SER A 287 -3.25 1.92 19.13
C SER A 287 -4.33 2.05 20.20
N THR A 288 -4.37 3.21 20.85
CA THR A 288 -5.34 3.58 21.92
C THR A 288 -6.04 4.90 21.62
N HIS A 289 -6.35 5.19 20.36
CA HIS A 289 -6.86 6.50 19.93
C HIS A 289 -8.10 6.38 19.03
N THR A 290 -8.72 7.51 18.70
CA THR A 290 -9.78 7.67 17.70
C THR A 290 -9.55 8.96 16.90
N TRP A 291 -10.35 9.25 15.88
CA TRP A 291 -10.33 10.51 15.13
C TRP A 291 -11.73 10.85 14.62
N GLY A 292 -11.93 12.07 14.12
CA GLY A 292 -13.27 12.60 13.79
C GLY A 292 -14.14 11.70 12.91
N GLY A 293 -13.54 11.03 11.92
CA GLY A 293 -14.23 10.10 11.02
C GLY A 293 -14.48 8.70 11.58
N ASN A 294 -13.74 8.27 12.59
CA ASN A 294 -13.85 6.94 13.16
C ASN A 294 -15.03 6.84 14.13
N TYR A 295 -15.91 5.86 13.92
CA TYR A 295 -17.04 5.60 14.81
C TYR A 295 -16.70 4.70 16.00
N ALA A 296 -15.49 4.15 16.00
CA ALA A 296 -14.95 3.34 17.06
C ALA A 296 -13.78 4.03 17.79
N HIS A 297 -13.44 3.48 18.94
CA HIS A 297 -12.18 3.73 19.63
C HIS A 297 -11.21 2.57 19.38
N MET A 298 -9.96 2.84 19.02
CA MET A 298 -8.96 1.77 18.89
C MET A 298 -8.59 1.25 20.28
N ARG A 299 -8.66 -0.07 20.47
CA ARG A 299 -8.39 -0.72 21.76
C ARG A 299 -7.42 -1.89 21.59
N PRO A 300 -6.40 -2.02 22.48
CA PRO A 300 -5.41 -3.09 22.39
C PRO A 300 -5.96 -4.52 22.52
N ASP A 301 -7.07 -4.72 23.23
CA ASP A 301 -7.71 -6.03 23.39
C ASP A 301 -8.49 -6.48 22.14
N LYS A 302 -8.71 -5.58 21.17
CA LYS A 302 -9.31 -5.92 19.86
C LYS A 302 -8.27 -6.32 18.81
N ALA A 303 -6.98 -6.27 19.15
CA ALA A 303 -5.88 -6.80 18.35
C ALA A 303 -5.30 -8.05 19.02
N VAL A 304 -5.63 -9.25 18.53
CA VAL A 304 -5.24 -10.51 19.19
C VAL A 304 -4.63 -11.51 18.21
N ILE A 305 -3.70 -12.33 18.71
CA ILE A 305 -3.15 -13.46 17.97
C ILE A 305 -4.12 -14.63 18.08
N VAL A 306 -4.54 -15.16 16.94
CA VAL A 306 -5.48 -16.29 16.85
C VAL A 306 -4.77 -17.48 16.25
N ARG A 307 -4.98 -18.67 16.83
CA ARG A 307 -4.45 -19.93 16.27
C ARG A 307 -5.35 -20.43 15.15
N GLY A 308 -4.74 -20.93 14.09
CA GLY A 308 -5.44 -21.59 12.99
C GLY A 308 -6.08 -22.90 13.42
N HIS A 309 -6.89 -23.46 12.50
CA HIS A 309 -7.48 -24.79 12.69
C HIS A 309 -6.41 -25.89 12.63
N ASP A 310 -5.33 -25.67 11.89
CA ASP A 310 -4.13 -26.49 11.99
C ASP A 310 -3.24 -25.97 13.13
N SER A 311 -2.57 -26.90 13.82
CA SER A 311 -1.72 -26.55 14.98
C SER A 311 -0.51 -25.65 14.65
N LYS A 312 -0.31 -25.29 13.37
CA LYS A 312 0.87 -24.59 12.87
C LYS A 312 0.60 -23.14 12.46
N SER A 313 -0.63 -22.79 12.09
CA SER A 313 -0.92 -21.42 11.62
C SER A 313 -1.34 -20.51 12.77
N SER A 314 -1.04 -19.22 12.61
CA SER A 314 -1.41 -18.16 13.53
C SER A 314 -1.59 -16.86 12.78
N TYR A 315 -2.51 -16.02 13.25
CA TYR A 315 -2.88 -14.79 12.56
C TYR A 315 -2.92 -13.64 13.55
N LEU A 316 -2.47 -12.45 13.15
CA LEU A 316 -2.91 -11.22 13.80
C LEU A 316 -4.35 -10.96 13.36
N SER A 317 -5.26 -10.84 14.33
CA SER A 317 -6.65 -10.45 14.08
C SER A 317 -6.93 -9.06 14.64
N LEU A 318 -7.66 -8.26 13.88
CA LEU A 318 -8.17 -6.95 14.30
C LEU A 318 -9.69 -6.97 14.20
N SER A 319 -10.41 -6.49 15.21
CA SER A 319 -11.87 -6.61 15.26
C SER A 319 -12.59 -5.30 15.55
N ILE A 320 -13.79 -5.15 14.96
CA ILE A 320 -14.82 -4.19 15.37
C ILE A 320 -15.83 -4.93 16.24
N ALA A 321 -16.14 -4.39 17.41
CA ALA A 321 -17.18 -4.89 18.33
C ALA A 321 -17.90 -3.74 19.02
N PRO A 322 -19.08 -3.95 19.62
CA PRO A 322 -19.68 -2.99 20.54
C PRO A 322 -18.70 -2.59 21.65
N ALA A 323 -18.73 -1.32 22.06
CA ALA A 323 -17.78 -0.80 23.04
C ALA A 323 -17.89 -1.56 24.38
N GLY A 324 -16.75 -1.98 24.92
CA GLY A 324 -16.63 -2.72 26.18
C GLY A 324 -16.99 -4.20 26.10
N GLU A 325 -17.33 -4.75 24.93
CA GLU A 325 -17.68 -6.16 24.79
C GLU A 325 -16.44 -7.05 24.65
N ASP A 326 -16.32 -8.07 25.50
CA ASP A 326 -15.30 -9.11 25.35
C ASP A 326 -15.68 -10.05 24.19
N ILE A 327 -14.77 -10.24 23.25
CA ILE A 327 -15.01 -11.08 22.07
C ILE A 327 -14.08 -12.28 22.07
N THR A 328 -14.61 -13.42 21.62
CA THR A 328 -13.79 -14.58 21.25
C THR A 328 -13.62 -14.57 19.74
N VAL A 329 -12.39 -14.45 19.28
CA VAL A 329 -12.09 -14.39 17.84
C VAL A 329 -11.85 -15.80 17.30
N PRO A 330 -12.65 -16.30 16.35
CA PRO A 330 -12.42 -17.60 15.74
C PRO A 330 -11.26 -17.57 14.75
N ALA A 331 -10.70 -18.75 14.43
CA ALA A 331 -9.80 -18.88 13.29
C ALA A 331 -10.52 -18.48 11.98
N PRO A 332 -9.82 -17.92 10.99
CA PRO A 332 -10.41 -17.54 9.71
C PRO A 332 -10.94 -18.78 8.97
N GLN A 333 -12.18 -18.72 8.51
CA GLN A 333 -12.76 -19.68 7.57
C GLN A 333 -12.67 -19.10 6.15
N GLN A 334 -11.74 -19.62 5.36
CA GLN A 334 -11.51 -19.19 3.97
C GLN A 334 -12.04 -20.21 2.95
N THR A 335 -12.34 -19.73 1.74
CA THR A 335 -12.81 -20.57 0.62
C THR A 335 -11.80 -20.71 -0.52
N GLY A 336 -10.55 -20.26 -0.35
CA GLY A 336 -9.51 -20.21 -1.39
C GLY A 336 -8.12 -20.67 -0.90
N PRO A 337 -7.12 -20.71 -1.80
CA PRO A 337 -5.79 -21.30 -1.54
C PRO A 337 -4.90 -20.53 -0.53
N GLY A 338 -5.42 -19.50 0.14
CA GLY A 338 -4.64 -18.58 0.98
C GLY A 338 -3.66 -17.75 0.17
N CYS A 339 -2.87 -16.89 0.83
CA CYS A 339 -1.64 -16.44 0.19
C CYS A 339 -0.71 -17.64 0.18
N VAL A 340 -0.56 -18.25 -0.98
CA VAL A 340 0.67 -19.00 -1.23
C VAL A 340 1.77 -17.97 -1.02
N ASN A 341 2.80 -18.28 -0.22
CA ASN A 341 4.08 -17.58 -0.34
C ASN A 341 4.45 -17.77 -1.80
N SER A 342 4.02 -16.85 -2.66
CA SER A 342 4.20 -16.98 -4.10
C SER A 342 5.69 -16.94 -4.26
N GLU A 343 6.23 -18.15 -4.38
CA GLU A 343 7.57 -18.39 -4.79
C GLU A 343 7.71 -17.57 -6.05
N ILE A 344 8.42 -16.46 -5.89
CA ILE A 344 9.42 -15.90 -6.77
C ILE A 344 9.76 -16.82 -7.99
N ALA A 345 9.77 -18.15 -7.81
CA ALA A 345 9.82 -19.18 -8.84
C ALA A 345 9.00 -18.92 -10.13
N HIS A 346 7.76 -18.43 -10.08
CA HIS A 346 6.95 -18.33 -11.31
C HIS A 346 7.24 -17.12 -12.21
N LEU A 347 7.83 -16.05 -11.67
CA LEU A 347 8.33 -14.92 -12.48
C LEU A 347 9.77 -15.16 -12.96
N SER A 348 10.41 -16.22 -12.47
CA SER A 348 11.81 -16.58 -12.72
C SER A 348 12.05 -17.39 -14.00
N THR A 349 11.11 -17.46 -14.96
CA THR A 349 11.37 -18.24 -16.20
C THR A 349 11.59 -17.36 -17.43
N ASP A 350 10.83 -16.28 -17.59
CA ASP A 350 10.77 -15.56 -18.87
C ASP A 350 12.02 -14.72 -19.18
N VAL A 351 12.78 -14.28 -18.17
CA VAL A 351 14.05 -13.56 -18.37
C VAL A 351 15.19 -14.50 -18.82
N TYR A 352 15.07 -15.80 -18.51
CA TYR A 352 16.15 -16.78 -18.68
C TYR A 352 15.96 -17.65 -19.91
N THR A 353 14.72 -17.80 -20.39
CA THR A 353 14.40 -18.62 -21.57
C THR A 353 15.17 -18.12 -22.80
N GLY A 354 16.16 -18.91 -23.22
CA GLY A 354 16.98 -18.66 -24.42
C GLY A 354 18.33 -17.99 -24.18
N VAL A 355 18.68 -17.63 -22.92
CA VAL A 355 20.01 -17.06 -22.59
C VAL A 355 21.01 -18.17 -22.23
N CYS A 356 20.57 -19.17 -21.48
CA CYS A 356 21.39 -20.32 -21.10
C CYS A 356 21.27 -21.42 -22.17
N ASP A 357 22.38 -21.71 -22.85
CA ASP A 357 22.46 -22.73 -23.91
C ASP A 357 23.06 -24.07 -23.43
N GLY A 358 23.29 -24.20 -22.11
CA GLY A 358 23.93 -25.35 -21.48
C GLY A 358 25.46 -25.44 -21.67
N THR A 359 26.08 -24.49 -22.40
CA THR A 359 27.53 -24.51 -22.65
C THR A 359 28.30 -23.51 -21.79
N LYS A 360 27.64 -22.43 -21.35
CA LYS A 360 28.24 -21.37 -20.55
C LYS A 360 27.53 -21.24 -19.21
N ARG A 361 28.31 -21.28 -18.15
CA ARG A 361 27.83 -21.03 -16.78
C ARG A 361 27.47 -19.57 -16.51
N VAL A 362 28.13 -18.64 -17.21
CA VAL A 362 27.87 -17.19 -17.08
C VAL A 362 27.69 -16.62 -18.49
N VAL A 363 26.58 -15.93 -18.70
CA VAL A 363 26.28 -15.20 -19.94
C VAL A 363 26.06 -13.75 -19.59
N TRP A 364 26.78 -12.84 -20.23
CA TRP A 364 26.68 -11.41 -19.95
C TRP A 364 26.85 -10.56 -21.21
N GLN A 365 26.39 -9.33 -21.14
CA GLN A 365 26.52 -8.33 -22.20
C GLN A 365 26.78 -6.93 -21.63
N GLN A 366 27.62 -6.17 -22.33
CA GLN A 366 27.81 -4.75 -22.08
C GLN A 366 26.62 -3.94 -22.58
N GLY A 367 26.37 -2.78 -21.97
CA GLY A 367 25.35 -1.84 -22.41
C GLY A 367 23.99 -2.03 -21.75
N VAL A 368 23.94 -2.91 -20.76
CA VAL A 368 22.72 -3.35 -20.11
C VAL A 368 22.92 -3.36 -18.60
N ARG A 369 21.87 -2.96 -17.89
CA ARG A 369 21.78 -3.04 -16.44
C ARG A 369 20.41 -3.54 -16.03
N TYR A 370 20.37 -4.40 -15.04
CA TYR A 370 19.16 -4.81 -14.34
C TYR A 370 18.99 -3.96 -13.09
N GLU A 371 17.75 -3.56 -12.81
CA GLU A 371 17.43 -2.74 -11.64
C GLU A 371 15.99 -2.99 -11.17
N GLY A 372 15.72 -2.64 -9.91
CA GLY A 372 14.42 -2.84 -9.29
C GLY A 372 14.15 -4.29 -8.88
N GLY A 373 12.93 -4.56 -8.40
CA GLY A 373 12.50 -5.91 -7.99
C GLY A 373 13.21 -6.40 -6.73
N TYR A 374 13.26 -7.72 -6.54
CA TYR A 374 13.85 -8.36 -5.37
C TYR A 374 15.33 -8.62 -5.57
N VAL A 375 16.11 -8.05 -4.67
CA VAL A 375 17.56 -8.13 -4.67
C VAL A 375 17.98 -9.34 -3.84
N ALA A 376 18.88 -10.16 -4.38
CA ALA A 376 19.38 -11.36 -3.71
C ALA A 376 20.41 -11.03 -2.62
N PHE A 377 21.18 -9.97 -2.81
CA PHE A 377 22.15 -9.47 -1.83
C PHE A 377 22.33 -7.95 -1.95
N VAL A 378 22.57 -7.28 -0.83
CA VAL A 378 22.87 -5.84 -0.80
C VAL A 378 24.05 -5.56 -1.74
N PRO A 379 23.98 -4.55 -2.63
CA PRO A 379 25.04 -4.32 -3.59
C PRO A 379 26.41 -4.14 -2.94
N ILE A 380 27.40 -4.83 -3.51
CA ILE A 380 28.78 -4.82 -3.03
C ILE A 380 29.65 -3.98 -3.96
N GLU A 381 30.60 -3.26 -3.40
CA GLU A 381 31.62 -2.57 -4.19
C GLU A 381 32.61 -3.60 -4.75
N VAL A 382 32.90 -3.51 -6.05
CA VAL A 382 33.88 -4.36 -6.74
C VAL A 382 34.97 -3.50 -7.35
N PHE A 383 36.12 -4.09 -7.63
CA PHE A 383 37.19 -3.38 -8.32
C PHE A 383 36.76 -3.03 -9.75
N ALA A 384 37.08 -1.81 -10.18
CA ALA A 384 36.77 -1.30 -11.51
C ALA A 384 37.80 -1.80 -12.54
N ASP A 385 37.94 -3.11 -12.67
CA ASP A 385 38.88 -3.78 -13.57
C ASP A 385 38.15 -4.73 -14.54
N ASP A 386 38.92 -5.38 -15.41
CA ASP A 386 38.40 -6.31 -16.42
C ASP A 386 37.72 -7.55 -15.80
N ASP A 387 37.93 -7.82 -14.50
CA ASP A 387 37.40 -8.97 -13.78
C ASP A 387 36.11 -8.67 -13.00
N ALA A 388 35.65 -7.41 -12.95
CA ALA A 388 34.48 -6.99 -12.18
C ALA A 388 33.22 -7.83 -12.48
N VAL A 389 33.03 -8.21 -13.75
CA VAL A 389 31.94 -9.07 -14.21
C VAL A 389 32.06 -10.48 -13.64
N LEU A 390 33.26 -11.05 -13.65
CA LEU A 390 33.52 -12.39 -13.12
C LEU A 390 33.37 -12.44 -11.60
N GLN A 391 33.85 -11.41 -10.90
CA GLN A 391 33.67 -11.28 -9.44
C GLN A 391 32.18 -11.22 -9.07
N CYS A 392 31.40 -10.43 -9.82
CA CYS A 392 29.98 -10.30 -9.57
C CYS A 392 29.19 -11.58 -9.88
N ALA A 393 29.52 -12.24 -11.00
CA ALA A 393 28.92 -13.52 -11.36
C ALA A 393 29.22 -14.61 -10.32
N ALA A 394 30.46 -14.68 -9.82
CA ALA A 394 30.84 -15.62 -8.76
C ALA A 394 30.06 -15.37 -7.47
N THR A 395 29.90 -14.09 -7.08
CA THR A 395 29.08 -13.72 -5.92
C THR A 395 27.63 -14.16 -6.09
N CYS A 396 27.04 -13.92 -7.27
CA CYS A 396 25.67 -14.34 -7.55
C CYS A 396 25.51 -15.87 -7.57
N ASP A 397 26.49 -16.62 -8.08
CA ASP A 397 26.48 -18.10 -8.06
C ASP A 397 26.50 -18.70 -6.64
N GLU A 398 27.14 -18.01 -5.70
CA GLU A 398 27.22 -18.40 -4.29
C GLU A 398 25.94 -18.07 -3.49
N VAL A 399 25.19 -17.05 -3.90
CA VAL A 399 23.97 -16.61 -3.20
C VAL A 399 22.76 -17.44 -3.64
N PRO A 400 22.09 -18.17 -2.73
CA PRO A 400 20.85 -18.88 -3.05
C PRO A 400 19.82 -17.95 -3.69
N ALA A 401 19.11 -18.46 -4.70
CA ALA A 401 18.13 -17.74 -5.51
C ALA A 401 18.65 -16.55 -6.36
N CYS A 402 19.93 -16.15 -6.29
CA CYS A 402 20.46 -15.19 -7.25
C CYS A 402 20.59 -15.86 -8.63
N ARG A 403 20.18 -15.14 -9.67
CA ARG A 403 20.19 -15.63 -11.05
C ARG A 403 20.61 -14.56 -12.05
N VAL A 404 20.31 -13.30 -11.76
CA VAL A 404 20.66 -12.14 -12.61
C VAL A 404 21.57 -11.22 -11.82
N PHE A 405 22.56 -10.61 -12.47
CA PHE A 405 23.43 -9.62 -11.85
C PHE A 405 23.68 -8.41 -12.74
N SER A 406 24.16 -7.34 -12.14
CA SER A 406 24.59 -6.11 -12.81
C SER A 406 25.86 -5.56 -12.18
N VAL A 407 26.79 -5.17 -13.03
CA VAL A 407 27.98 -4.41 -12.68
C VAL A 407 27.83 -3.02 -13.28
N HIS A 408 27.73 -1.99 -12.44
CA HIS A 408 27.53 -0.61 -12.90
C HIS A 408 28.19 0.41 -11.98
N ASN A 409 28.43 1.60 -12.52
CA ASN A 409 28.98 2.70 -11.74
C ASN A 409 27.87 3.50 -11.04
N ALA A 410 28.06 3.76 -9.75
CA ALA A 410 27.25 4.69 -8.97
C ALA A 410 28.17 5.48 -8.03
N ASN A 411 27.99 6.80 -7.93
CA ASN A 411 28.77 7.67 -7.03
C ASN A 411 30.29 7.42 -7.11
N THR A 412 30.84 7.43 -8.34
CA THR A 412 32.26 7.21 -8.66
C THR A 412 32.85 5.85 -8.27
N ARG A 413 32.01 4.87 -7.93
CA ARG A 413 32.42 3.50 -7.58
C ARG A 413 31.70 2.49 -8.45
N THR A 414 32.29 1.31 -8.61
CA THR A 414 31.69 0.18 -9.34
C THR A 414 31.01 -0.75 -8.34
N TYR A 415 29.76 -1.08 -8.60
CA TYR A 415 28.96 -1.96 -7.75
C TYR A 415 28.52 -3.19 -8.51
N CYS A 416 28.51 -4.32 -7.81
CA CYS A 416 27.82 -5.54 -8.18
C CYS A 416 26.48 -5.62 -7.45
N SER A 417 25.39 -5.79 -8.20
CA SER A 417 24.05 -6.07 -7.67
C SER A 417 23.58 -7.42 -8.19
N GLY A 418 23.04 -8.27 -7.33
CA GLY A 418 22.41 -9.54 -7.71
C GLY A 418 20.93 -9.54 -7.41
N PHE A 419 20.15 -10.19 -8.26
CA PHE A 419 18.70 -10.18 -8.22
C PHE A 419 18.18 -11.60 -8.13
N ILE A 420 17.14 -11.73 -7.30
CA ILE A 420 16.26 -12.88 -7.36
C ILE A 420 15.34 -12.70 -8.58
N ILE A 421 14.68 -11.53 -8.67
CA ILE A 421 13.91 -11.12 -9.84
C ILE A 421 14.09 -9.61 -10.03
N PRO A 422 14.73 -9.16 -11.11
CA PRO A 422 14.78 -7.74 -11.43
C PRO A 422 13.42 -7.26 -11.95
N GLU A 423 13.02 -6.03 -11.61
CA GLU A 423 11.80 -5.41 -12.18
C GLU A 423 11.97 -5.13 -13.68
N ARG A 424 13.18 -4.70 -14.08
CA ARG A 424 13.44 -4.36 -15.48
C ARG A 424 14.90 -4.44 -15.87
N GLN A 425 15.08 -4.54 -17.18
CA GLN A 425 16.34 -4.30 -17.88
C GLN A 425 16.34 -2.88 -18.47
N VAL A 426 17.42 -2.11 -18.26
CA VAL A 426 17.62 -0.78 -18.83
C VAL A 426 18.89 -0.73 -19.68
N LYS A 427 18.89 0.15 -20.68
CA LYS A 427 20.08 0.44 -21.48
C LYS A 427 21.02 1.36 -20.69
N ASP A 428 22.25 0.90 -20.44
CA ASP A 428 23.31 1.64 -19.77
C ASP A 428 24.65 1.23 -20.39
N GLU A 429 25.20 2.09 -21.26
CA GLU A 429 26.44 1.84 -22.01
C GLU A 429 27.67 1.64 -21.13
N THR A 430 27.57 2.01 -19.85
CA THR A 430 28.65 1.90 -18.86
C THR A 430 28.49 0.69 -17.94
N ALA A 431 27.44 -0.10 -18.09
CA ALA A 431 27.14 -1.25 -17.26
C ALA A 431 27.27 -2.58 -18.01
N ASN A 432 27.43 -3.64 -17.24
CA ASN A 432 27.39 -5.02 -17.71
C ASN A 432 26.29 -5.76 -16.97
N GLY A 433 25.37 -6.38 -17.71
CA GLY A 433 24.30 -7.20 -17.17
C GLY A 433 24.53 -8.65 -17.54
N GLY A 434 24.27 -9.58 -16.61
CA GLY A 434 24.48 -11.00 -16.88
C GLY A 434 23.58 -11.92 -16.07
N VAL A 435 23.62 -13.19 -16.48
CA VAL A 435 22.85 -14.30 -15.93
C VAL A 435 23.83 -15.39 -15.51
N VAL A 436 23.62 -15.95 -14.32
CA VAL A 436 24.28 -17.18 -13.87
C VAL A 436 23.37 -18.36 -14.23
N CYS A 437 23.83 -19.17 -15.18
CA CYS A 437 23.15 -20.38 -15.63
C CYS A 437 23.50 -21.52 -14.68
N MET A 438 22.49 -22.15 -14.06
CA MET A 438 22.68 -23.34 -13.23
C MET A 438 22.41 -24.61 -14.04
N ASP A 439 23.08 -25.70 -13.67
CA ASP A 439 22.80 -27.04 -14.18
C ASP A 439 21.53 -27.59 -13.50
N GLU A 440 20.64 -28.24 -14.28
CA GLU A 440 19.29 -28.70 -13.86
C GLU A 440 19.29 -29.60 -12.60
N GLU A 441 20.41 -30.21 -12.22
CA GLU A 441 20.51 -31.11 -11.04
C GLU A 441 20.51 -30.39 -9.67
N LYS A 442 20.71 -29.07 -9.59
CA LYS A 442 20.80 -28.34 -8.30
C LYS A 442 19.48 -27.72 -7.81
N ASP A 443 18.38 -27.88 -8.55
CA ASP A 443 17.10 -27.27 -8.20
C ASP A 443 16.37 -27.98 -7.05
N GLU A 444 16.62 -29.27 -6.77
CA GLU A 444 15.91 -30.00 -5.71
C GLU A 444 16.44 -29.77 -4.28
N ASP A 445 17.72 -29.41 -4.12
CA ASP A 445 18.38 -29.29 -2.80
C ASP A 445 18.44 -27.85 -2.25
N ARG A 446 17.96 -26.85 -3.01
CA ARG A 446 18.11 -25.42 -2.70
C ARG A 446 16.81 -24.64 -2.52
N LEU A 447 15.65 -25.31 -2.63
CA LEU A 447 14.32 -24.74 -2.36
C LEU A 447 13.87 -24.98 -0.92
#